data_AF-A0A9P7KXX0-F1
#
_entry.id   AF-A0A9P7KXX0-F1
#
_cell.length_a   1.000
_cell.length_b   1.000
_cell.length_c   1.000
_cell.angle_alpha   90.00
_cell.angle_beta   90.00
_cell.angle_gamma   90.00
#
_symmetry.space_group_name_H-M   'P 1'
#
loop_
_entity.id
_entity.type
_entity.pdbx_description
1 polymer ?
#
loop_
_entity_poly.entity_id
_entity_poly.type
_entity_poly.pdbx_seq_one_letter_code
_entity_poly.pdbx_strand_id
1 'polypeptide(L)'
;MDGASDGGRGTPAGRSETTLTVDQDMISLFGFYRDRVHSFQFVLDDLSEIEKLICSLLNHEVQAQQIDNHSLCLLHAIMAAGAQFSDLPTAMRLSKSSQNLHSALKYLGSFDLLWNPSKRLIQALLILGHVLQNNMNPRAAWILGGTTVRVALSVGLQQPTNYCALRLSPTEAQQLRLAIVWQDALLSLAFDRPPASHEMDLESDLPALISLDPSSQPIDYRQAMNWLCHLSFRHLPRLPQTEPVRNYSRLFHDFDCYESSLAPHLQALQRSTSIQELHEHYS
;
A
#
# COMPACT_ATOMS: atom_id res chain seq x y z
N MET A 1 -6.75 -68.09 -12.81
CA MET A 1 -5.44 -67.85 -13.46
C MET A 1 -5.78 -67.65 -14.93
N ASP A 2 -5.77 -66.46 -15.51
CA ASP A 2 -5.14 -65.21 -15.11
C ASP A 2 -5.99 -64.02 -15.56
N GLY A 3 -6.02 -63.00 -14.70
CA GLY A 3 -6.57 -61.70 -15.00
C GLY A 3 -5.56 -60.87 -15.79
N ALA A 4 -6.04 -60.19 -16.83
CA ALA A 4 -5.36 -59.06 -17.41
C ALA A 4 -6.06 -57.80 -16.91
N SER A 5 -5.45 -57.18 -15.91
CA SER A 5 -5.81 -55.86 -15.39
C SER A 5 -5.35 -54.80 -16.40
N ASP A 6 -6.31 -54.20 -17.11
CA ASP A 6 -6.08 -52.98 -17.88
C ASP A 6 -5.90 -51.81 -16.90
N GLY A 7 -4.64 -51.37 -16.79
CA GLY A 7 -4.23 -50.24 -15.97
C GLY A 7 -4.71 -48.94 -16.59
N GLY A 8 -5.94 -48.54 -16.23
CA GLY A 8 -6.44 -47.20 -16.46
C GLY A 8 -5.50 -46.18 -15.85
N ARG A 9 -4.68 -45.56 -16.71
CA ARG A 9 -3.97 -44.31 -16.40
C ARG A 9 -5.01 -43.28 -15.98
N GLY A 10 -5.09 -43.01 -14.69
CA GLY A 10 -5.85 -41.90 -14.16
C GLY A 10 -5.32 -40.61 -14.76
N THR A 11 -6.05 -40.07 -15.73
CA THR A 11 -6.00 -38.64 -16.08
C THR A 11 -6.19 -37.83 -14.80
N PRO A 12 -5.33 -36.83 -14.51
CA PRO A 12 -5.59 -35.93 -13.39
C PRO A 12 -6.95 -35.28 -13.63
N ALA A 13 -7.83 -35.35 -12.62
CA ALA A 13 -9.18 -34.82 -12.66
C ALA A 13 -9.16 -33.40 -13.25
N GLY A 14 -9.83 -33.22 -14.40
CA GLY A 14 -9.86 -31.94 -15.11
C GLY A 14 -10.42 -30.84 -14.22
N ARG A 15 -9.72 -29.70 -14.14
CA ARG A 15 -10.22 -28.50 -13.47
C ARG A 15 -11.54 -28.06 -14.11
N SER A 16 -12.54 -27.72 -13.28
CA SER A 16 -13.78 -27.09 -13.74
C SER A 16 -13.48 -25.74 -14.39
N GLU A 17 -14.22 -25.35 -15.43
CA GLU A 17 -14.11 -24.05 -16.11
C GLU A 17 -14.25 -22.86 -15.13
N THR A 18 -15.10 -23.01 -14.11
CA THR A 18 -15.27 -22.03 -13.03
C THR A 18 -14.03 -21.87 -12.15
N THR A 19 -13.28 -22.95 -11.90
CA THR A 19 -12.02 -22.87 -11.14
C THR A 19 -10.93 -22.24 -11.99
N LEU A 20 -10.85 -22.61 -13.26
CA LEU A 20 -9.87 -22.05 -14.19
C LEU A 20 -10.03 -20.53 -14.39
N THR A 21 -11.28 -20.05 -14.46
CA THR A 21 -11.56 -18.60 -14.60
C THR A 21 -11.19 -17.82 -13.34
N VAL A 22 -11.42 -18.36 -12.15
CA VAL A 22 -10.98 -17.75 -10.88
C VAL A 22 -9.46 -17.71 -10.77
N ASP A 23 -8.77 -18.78 -11.20
CA ASP A 23 -7.32 -18.84 -11.23
C ASP A 23 -6.72 -17.75 -12.15
N GLN A 24 -7.27 -17.61 -13.36
CA GLN A 24 -6.85 -16.59 -14.33
C GLN A 24 -7.13 -15.16 -13.84
N ASP A 25 -8.27 -14.96 -13.19
CA ASP A 25 -8.61 -13.68 -12.56
C ASP A 25 -7.58 -13.32 -11.48
N MET A 26 -7.22 -14.25 -10.60
CA MET A 26 -6.25 -13.98 -9.53
C MET A 26 -4.88 -13.55 -10.07
N ILE A 27 -4.37 -14.27 -11.08
CA ILE A 27 -3.09 -13.96 -11.73
C ILE A 27 -3.14 -12.58 -12.38
N SER A 28 -4.19 -12.30 -13.17
CA SER A 28 -4.30 -11.03 -13.91
C SER A 28 -4.48 -9.83 -12.99
N LEU A 29 -5.36 -9.92 -12.00
CA LEU A 29 -5.61 -8.85 -11.03
C LEU A 29 -4.38 -8.57 -10.17
N PHE A 30 -3.64 -9.61 -9.76
CA PHE A 30 -2.36 -9.42 -9.08
C PHE A 30 -1.35 -8.67 -9.95
N GLY A 31 -1.23 -9.04 -11.23
CA GLY A 31 -0.38 -8.35 -12.20
C GLY A 31 -0.72 -6.86 -12.31
N PHE A 32 -1.99 -6.52 -12.45
CA PHE A 32 -2.42 -5.11 -12.48
C PHE A 32 -2.11 -4.36 -11.18
N TYR A 33 -2.30 -4.99 -10.02
CA TYR A 33 -1.92 -4.38 -8.75
C TYR A 33 -0.41 -4.12 -8.69
N ARG A 34 0.42 -5.13 -8.99
CA ARG A 34 1.88 -5.03 -8.97
C ARG A 34 2.37 -3.90 -9.87
N ASP A 35 1.88 -3.86 -11.12
CA ASP A 35 2.46 -3.00 -12.14
C ASP A 35 1.90 -1.56 -12.09
N ARG A 36 0.64 -1.38 -11.65
CA ARG A 36 -0.05 -0.07 -11.73
C ARG A 36 -0.37 0.55 -10.38
N VAL A 37 -0.52 -0.24 -9.32
CA VAL A 37 -0.87 0.27 -7.99
C VAL A 37 0.38 0.33 -7.13
N HIS A 38 1.07 -0.80 -6.96
CA HIS A 38 2.21 -0.89 -6.06
C HIS A 38 3.38 0.02 -6.48
N SER A 39 3.56 0.25 -7.78
CA SER A 39 4.55 1.18 -8.35
C SER A 39 4.42 2.62 -7.85
N PHE A 40 3.23 3.02 -7.39
CA PHE A 40 2.96 4.38 -6.87
C PHE A 40 2.43 4.37 -5.43
N GLN A 41 2.04 3.20 -4.92
CA GLN A 41 1.53 2.98 -3.58
C GLN A 41 2.38 1.91 -2.87
N PHE A 42 3.39 2.37 -2.14
CA PHE A 42 4.42 1.54 -1.52
C PHE A 42 4.00 0.94 -0.16
N VAL A 43 2.86 0.24 -0.12
CA VAL A 43 2.33 -0.38 1.11
C VAL A 43 2.99 -1.71 1.44
N LEU A 44 3.31 -2.51 0.42
CA LEU A 44 3.93 -3.83 0.60
C LEU A 44 5.45 -3.68 0.56
N ASP A 45 6.12 -4.40 1.45
CA ASP A 45 7.57 -4.46 1.54
C ASP A 45 8.16 -5.65 0.76
N ASP A 46 7.42 -6.77 0.69
CA ASP A 46 7.81 -7.95 -0.08
C ASP A 46 6.61 -8.51 -0.86
N LEU A 47 6.57 -8.20 -2.17
CA LEU A 47 5.57 -8.76 -3.09
C LEU A 47 5.75 -10.26 -3.32
N SER A 48 6.96 -10.79 -3.13
CA SER A 48 7.30 -12.19 -3.41
C SER A 48 6.54 -13.12 -2.48
N GLU A 49 6.30 -12.70 -1.23
CA GLU A 49 5.50 -13.48 -0.26
C GLU A 49 4.04 -13.60 -0.70
N ILE A 50 3.47 -12.55 -1.31
CA ILE A 50 2.12 -12.59 -1.86
C ILE A 50 2.08 -13.47 -3.11
N GLU A 51 3.08 -13.36 -3.98
CA GLU A 51 3.17 -14.18 -5.19
C GLU A 51 3.29 -15.67 -4.84
N LYS A 52 4.12 -16.05 -3.86
CA LYS A 52 4.20 -17.42 -3.34
C LYS A 52 2.86 -17.92 -2.80
N LEU A 53 2.16 -17.08 -2.03
CA LEU A 53 0.83 -17.42 -1.50
C LEU A 53 -0.17 -17.71 -2.64
N ILE A 54 -0.18 -16.87 -3.67
CA ILE A 54 -1.00 -17.06 -4.87
C ILE A 54 -0.62 -18.37 -5.56
N CYS A 55 0.67 -18.64 -5.77
CA CYS A 55 1.13 -19.89 -6.38
C CYS A 55 0.69 -21.12 -5.58
N SER A 56 0.83 -21.13 -4.25
CA SER A 56 0.40 -22.26 -3.42
C SER A 56 -1.11 -22.48 -3.44
N LEU A 57 -1.92 -21.41 -3.52
CA LEU A 57 -3.37 -21.50 -3.71
C LEU A 57 -3.72 -22.09 -5.09
N LEU A 58 -3.08 -21.57 -6.14
CA LEU A 58 -3.30 -22.00 -7.52
C LEU A 58 -2.82 -23.43 -7.76
N ASN A 59 -1.78 -23.89 -7.07
CA ASN A 59 -1.29 -25.28 -7.13
C ASN A 59 -2.09 -26.22 -6.21
N HIS A 60 -3.05 -25.70 -5.45
CA HIS A 60 -3.81 -26.43 -4.42
C HIS A 60 -2.92 -27.08 -3.34
N GLU A 61 -1.72 -26.55 -3.12
CA GLU A 61 -0.85 -26.94 -2.00
C GLU A 61 -1.49 -26.55 -0.67
N VAL A 62 -2.22 -25.43 -0.67
CA VAL A 62 -2.95 -24.88 0.46
C VAL A 62 -4.36 -24.52 0.02
N GLN A 63 -5.34 -24.79 0.87
CA GLN A 63 -6.72 -24.36 0.68
C GLN A 63 -6.97 -23.04 1.41
N ALA A 64 -7.92 -22.23 0.93
CA ALA A 64 -8.25 -20.95 1.56
C ALA A 64 -8.58 -21.08 3.06
N GLN A 65 -9.20 -22.19 3.49
CA GLN A 65 -9.52 -22.46 4.90
C GLN A 65 -8.29 -22.67 5.80
N GLN A 66 -7.12 -22.95 5.22
CA GLN A 66 -5.88 -23.15 5.94
C GLN A 66 -5.05 -21.87 6.07
N ILE A 67 -5.43 -20.81 5.37
CA ILE A 67 -4.75 -19.51 5.38
C ILE A 67 -5.38 -18.64 6.47
N ASP A 68 -4.55 -17.88 7.18
CA ASP A 68 -5.05 -16.95 8.19
C ASP A 68 -5.88 -15.82 7.57
N ASN A 69 -6.84 -15.33 8.35
CA ASN A 69 -7.78 -14.30 7.90
C ASN A 69 -7.11 -13.01 7.43
N HIS A 70 -5.99 -12.58 8.05
CA HIS A 70 -5.31 -11.35 7.64
C HIS A 70 -4.63 -11.50 6.28
N SER A 71 -4.04 -12.65 5.99
CA SER A 71 -3.48 -12.97 4.67
C SER A 71 -4.58 -13.00 3.59
N LEU A 72 -5.74 -13.60 3.88
CA LEU A 72 -6.87 -13.61 2.94
C LEU A 72 -7.48 -12.20 2.75
N CYS A 73 -7.59 -11.43 3.83
CA CYS A 73 -8.03 -10.04 3.80
C CYS A 73 -7.10 -9.21 2.90
N LEU A 74 -5.79 -9.34 3.10
CA LEU A 74 -4.78 -8.66 2.30
C LEU A 74 -4.83 -9.07 0.83
N LEU A 75 -4.93 -10.38 0.55
CA LEU A 75 -5.03 -10.89 -0.82
C LEU A 75 -6.25 -10.29 -1.54
N HIS A 76 -7.42 -10.28 -0.91
CA HIS A 76 -8.61 -9.68 -1.50
C HIS A 76 -8.52 -8.15 -1.61
N ALA A 77 -7.86 -7.45 -0.68
CA ALA A 77 -7.59 -6.03 -0.83
C ALA A 77 -6.73 -5.73 -2.08
N ILE A 78 -5.69 -6.54 -2.29
CA ILE A 78 -4.82 -6.50 -3.48
C ILE A 78 -5.64 -6.75 -4.76
N MET A 79 -6.48 -7.79 -4.78
CA MET A 79 -7.35 -8.07 -5.94
C MET A 79 -8.35 -6.94 -6.20
N ALA A 80 -8.90 -6.33 -5.14
CA ALA A 80 -9.84 -5.23 -5.27
C ALA A 80 -9.19 -3.99 -5.90
N ALA A 81 -7.97 -3.65 -5.49
CA ALA A 81 -7.17 -2.58 -6.07
C ALA A 81 -6.73 -2.92 -7.51
N GLY A 82 -6.24 -4.13 -7.76
CA GLY A 82 -5.88 -4.60 -9.11
C GLY A 82 -7.06 -4.51 -10.08
N ALA A 83 -8.27 -4.85 -9.64
CA ALA A 83 -9.49 -4.72 -10.45
C ALA A 83 -9.80 -3.25 -10.80
N GLN A 84 -9.59 -2.31 -9.87
CA GLN A 84 -9.80 -0.88 -10.14
C GLN A 84 -8.89 -0.38 -11.26
N PHE A 85 -7.66 -0.88 -11.38
CA PHE A 85 -6.70 -0.41 -12.39
C PHE A 85 -6.52 -1.37 -13.58
N SER A 86 -7.34 -2.43 -13.66
CA SER A 86 -7.31 -3.38 -14.78
C SER A 86 -7.86 -2.79 -16.08
N ASP A 87 -7.53 -3.43 -17.20
CA ASP A 87 -8.03 -3.08 -18.55
C ASP A 87 -9.43 -3.64 -18.85
N LEU A 88 -10.11 -4.18 -17.84
CA LEU A 88 -11.47 -4.71 -18.00
C LEU A 88 -12.46 -3.57 -18.33
N PRO A 89 -13.59 -3.86 -19.01
CA PRO A 89 -14.69 -2.91 -19.17
C PRO A 89 -15.15 -2.38 -17.80
N THR A 90 -15.54 -1.10 -17.76
CA THR A 90 -15.89 -0.38 -16.51
C THR A 90 -16.84 -1.15 -15.60
N ALA A 91 -17.90 -1.74 -16.14
CA ALA A 91 -18.86 -2.52 -15.36
C ALA A 91 -18.22 -3.74 -14.67
N MET A 92 -17.30 -4.42 -15.35
CA MET A 92 -16.58 -5.58 -14.80
C MET A 92 -15.55 -5.15 -13.76
N ARG A 93 -14.82 -4.04 -13.98
CA ARG A 93 -13.89 -3.46 -13.00
C ARG A 93 -14.59 -3.18 -11.68
N LEU A 94 -15.72 -2.46 -11.73
CA LEU A 94 -16.51 -2.12 -10.56
C LEU A 94 -17.06 -3.37 -9.86
N SER A 95 -17.57 -4.33 -10.63
CA SER A 95 -18.09 -5.59 -10.08
C SER A 95 -17.01 -6.40 -9.36
N LYS A 96 -15.86 -6.66 -10.01
CA LYS A 96 -14.75 -7.43 -9.41
C LYS A 96 -14.11 -6.71 -8.23
N SER A 97 -13.91 -5.39 -8.32
CA SER A 97 -13.37 -4.60 -7.21
C SER A 97 -14.31 -4.66 -6.00
N SER A 98 -15.62 -4.47 -6.22
CA SER A 98 -16.63 -4.56 -5.16
C SER A 98 -16.70 -5.95 -4.54
N GLN A 99 -16.71 -7.02 -5.34
CA GLN A 99 -16.72 -8.39 -4.83
C GLN A 99 -15.51 -8.68 -3.93
N ASN A 100 -14.31 -8.28 -4.36
CA ASN A 100 -13.09 -8.46 -3.58
C ASN A 100 -13.07 -7.58 -2.32
N LEU A 101 -13.56 -6.34 -2.39
CA LEU A 101 -13.74 -5.48 -1.22
C LEU A 101 -14.64 -6.15 -0.17
N HIS A 102 -15.79 -6.70 -0.58
CA HIS A 102 -16.69 -7.41 0.33
C HIS A 102 -16.02 -8.66 0.93
N SER A 103 -15.28 -9.43 0.13
CA SER A 103 -14.52 -10.59 0.62
C SER A 103 -13.44 -10.20 1.62
N ALA A 104 -12.68 -9.12 1.36
CA ALA A 104 -11.68 -8.62 2.30
C ALA A 104 -12.31 -8.23 3.64
N LEU A 105 -13.43 -7.48 3.61
CA LEU A 105 -14.17 -7.09 4.82
C LEU A 105 -14.74 -8.30 5.58
N LYS A 106 -15.12 -9.37 4.88
CA LYS A 106 -15.55 -10.62 5.52
C LYS A 106 -14.42 -11.27 6.31
N TYR A 107 -13.21 -11.31 5.75
CA TYR A 107 -12.03 -11.88 6.42
C TYR A 107 -11.50 -10.99 7.53
N LEU A 108 -11.63 -9.67 7.43
CA LEU A 108 -11.33 -8.74 8.52
C LEU A 108 -12.16 -9.04 9.79
N GLY A 109 -13.39 -9.55 9.63
CA GLY A 109 -14.31 -9.82 10.73
C GLY A 109 -14.76 -8.55 11.47
N SER A 110 -15.74 -8.67 12.37
CA SER A 110 -16.31 -7.49 13.03
C SER A 110 -15.38 -6.83 14.05
N PHE A 111 -14.42 -7.57 14.62
CA PHE A 111 -13.59 -7.10 15.74
C PHE A 111 -12.13 -7.58 15.72
N ASP A 112 -11.67 -8.29 14.68
CA ASP A 112 -10.33 -8.90 14.68
C ASP A 112 -9.23 -7.83 14.81
N LEU A 113 -9.43 -6.68 14.15
CA LEU A 113 -8.53 -5.54 14.22
C LEU A 113 -8.35 -4.95 15.63
N LEU A 114 -9.28 -5.19 16.56
CA LEU A 114 -9.20 -4.68 17.93
C LEU A 114 -8.30 -5.54 18.82
N TRP A 115 -8.19 -6.84 18.51
CA TRP A 115 -7.59 -7.82 19.43
C TRP A 115 -6.30 -8.43 18.89
N ASN A 116 -6.17 -8.54 17.57
CA ASN A 116 -5.07 -9.25 16.95
C ASN A 116 -4.43 -8.41 15.84
N PRO A 117 -3.84 -7.24 16.16
CA PRO A 117 -3.18 -6.43 15.15
C PRO A 117 -2.01 -7.21 14.52
N SER A 118 -1.85 -7.09 13.21
CA SER A 118 -0.75 -7.71 12.48
C SER A 118 -0.27 -6.80 11.35
N LYS A 119 0.96 -7.03 10.86
CA LYS A 119 1.49 -6.31 9.69
C LYS A 119 0.57 -6.46 8.47
N ARG A 120 0.15 -7.69 8.17
CA ARG A 120 -0.74 -8.00 7.04
C ARG A 120 -2.08 -7.30 7.15
N LEU A 121 -2.63 -7.22 8.37
CA LEU A 121 -3.84 -6.45 8.64
C LEU A 121 -3.64 -4.97 8.33
N ILE A 122 -2.57 -4.34 8.84
CA ILE A 122 -2.31 -2.91 8.58
C ILE A 122 -2.14 -2.67 7.07
N GLN A 123 -1.37 -3.51 6.39
CA GLN A 123 -1.21 -3.45 4.92
C GLN A 123 -2.57 -3.57 4.20
N ALA A 124 -3.43 -4.49 4.63
CA ALA A 124 -4.75 -4.68 4.05
C ALA A 124 -5.62 -3.43 4.24
N LEU A 125 -5.64 -2.86 5.45
CA LEU A 125 -6.42 -1.66 5.76
C LEU A 125 -5.96 -0.46 4.91
N LEU A 126 -4.65 -0.29 4.70
CA LEU A 126 -4.10 0.76 3.84
C LEU A 126 -4.58 0.63 2.39
N ILE A 127 -4.48 -0.58 1.81
CA ILE A 127 -4.94 -0.86 0.44
C ILE A 127 -6.45 -0.69 0.32
N LEU A 128 -7.24 -1.18 1.28
CA LEU A 128 -8.69 -1.00 1.31
C LEU A 128 -9.08 0.47 1.42
N GLY A 129 -8.32 1.28 2.15
CA GLY A 129 -8.54 2.73 2.20
C GLY A 129 -8.35 3.39 0.83
N HIS A 130 -7.42 2.92 0.00
CA HIS A 130 -7.27 3.38 -1.38
C HIS A 130 -8.42 2.91 -2.27
N VAL A 131 -8.83 1.65 -2.12
CA VAL A 131 -10.00 1.12 -2.84
C VAL A 131 -11.25 1.95 -2.55
N LEU A 132 -11.48 2.33 -1.28
CA LEU A 132 -12.63 3.15 -0.88
C LEU A 132 -12.56 4.59 -1.41
N GLN A 133 -11.36 5.19 -1.47
CA GLN A 133 -11.17 6.52 -2.09
C GLN A 133 -11.60 6.49 -3.56
N ASN A 134 -11.12 5.50 -4.31
CA ASN A 134 -11.43 5.34 -5.73
C ASN A 134 -12.89 4.94 -6.01
N ASN A 135 -13.54 4.28 -5.05
CA ASN A 135 -14.97 3.94 -5.14
C ASN A 135 -15.90 5.11 -4.77
N MET A 136 -15.41 6.36 -4.79
CA MET A 136 -16.16 7.56 -4.43
C MET A 136 -16.75 7.51 -3.01
N ASN A 137 -16.10 6.81 -2.08
CA ASN A 137 -16.47 6.78 -0.67
C ASN A 137 -15.34 7.32 0.21
N PRO A 138 -14.97 8.61 0.05
CA PRO A 138 -13.81 9.17 0.70
C PRO A 138 -14.03 9.30 2.22
N ARG A 139 -15.29 9.39 2.69
CA ARG A 139 -15.61 9.36 4.13
C ARG A 139 -15.27 8.01 4.75
N ALA A 140 -15.65 6.90 4.12
CA ALA A 140 -15.29 5.57 4.62
C ALA A 140 -13.77 5.37 4.60
N ALA A 141 -13.10 5.85 3.56
CA ALA A 141 -11.64 5.83 3.50
C ALA A 141 -10.99 6.62 4.64
N TRP A 142 -11.50 7.81 4.97
CA TRP A 142 -11.02 8.61 6.11
C TRP A 142 -11.17 7.88 7.44
N ILE A 143 -12.36 7.32 7.69
CA ILE A 143 -12.63 6.56 8.92
C ILE A 143 -11.68 5.35 9.00
N LEU A 144 -11.53 4.61 7.90
CA LEU A 144 -10.64 3.45 7.84
C LEU A 144 -9.16 3.85 8.03
N GLY A 145 -8.73 4.98 7.44
CA GLY A 145 -7.40 5.55 7.63
C GLY A 145 -7.13 5.88 9.09
N GLY A 146 -8.04 6.58 9.76
CA GLY A 146 -7.95 6.88 11.19
C GLY A 146 -7.92 5.61 12.07
N THR A 147 -8.71 4.58 11.72
CA THR A 147 -8.64 3.27 12.39
C THR A 147 -7.29 2.61 12.17
N THR A 148 -6.74 2.65 10.96
CA THR A 148 -5.43 2.09 10.62
C THR A 148 -4.32 2.74 11.43
N VAL A 149 -4.35 4.08 11.55
CA VAL A 149 -3.42 4.83 12.42
C VAL A 149 -3.51 4.35 13.86
N ARG A 150 -4.73 4.20 14.43
CA ARG A 150 -4.90 3.72 15.80
C ARG A 150 -4.40 2.28 16.01
N VAL A 151 -4.60 1.40 15.04
CA VAL A 151 -4.08 0.02 15.07
C VAL A 151 -2.55 0.01 15.02
N ALA A 152 -1.93 0.86 14.21
CA ALA A 152 -0.48 0.99 14.16
C ALA A 152 0.11 1.56 15.47
N LEU A 153 -0.56 2.56 16.06
CA LEU A 153 -0.14 3.13 17.34
C LEU A 153 -0.28 2.14 18.50
N SER A 154 -1.33 1.29 18.50
CA SER A 154 -1.56 0.32 19.58
C SER A 154 -0.46 -0.75 19.66
N VAL A 155 0.22 -1.02 18.54
CA VAL A 155 1.37 -1.92 18.49
C VAL A 155 2.71 -1.21 18.67
N GLY A 156 2.72 0.10 18.92
CA GLY A 156 3.92 0.89 19.17
C GLY A 156 4.73 1.23 17.91
N LEU A 157 4.11 1.22 16.72
CA LEU A 157 4.82 1.44 15.45
C LEU A 157 5.51 2.80 15.34
N GLN A 158 5.02 3.82 16.05
CA GLN A 158 5.56 5.18 16.11
C GLN A 158 6.97 5.28 16.71
N GLN A 159 7.43 4.23 17.40
CA GLN A 159 8.75 4.24 18.00
C GLN A 159 9.79 3.74 16.98
N PRO A 160 10.89 4.48 16.75
CA PRO A 160 11.95 4.04 15.84
C PRO A 160 12.75 2.83 16.39
N THR A 161 12.70 2.61 17.71
CA THR A 161 13.39 1.51 18.41
C THR A 161 12.45 0.30 18.56
N ASN A 162 13.00 -0.92 18.66
CA ASN A 162 12.36 -2.28 18.68
C ASN A 162 11.20 -2.55 19.69
N TYR A 163 10.44 -1.56 20.12
CA TYR A 163 9.29 -1.68 21.00
C TYR A 163 7.99 -2.08 20.27
N CYS A 164 8.02 -2.24 18.95
CA CYS A 164 6.86 -2.65 18.19
C CYS A 164 6.46 -4.10 18.54
N ALA A 165 5.22 -4.29 19.01
CA ALA A 165 4.68 -5.60 19.40
C ALA A 165 4.69 -6.63 18.26
N LEU A 166 4.69 -6.15 17.01
CA LEU A 166 4.70 -6.98 15.80
C LEU A 166 6.07 -7.60 15.47
N ARG A 167 7.14 -7.26 16.20
CA ARG A 167 8.52 -7.75 15.98
C ARG A 167 9.02 -7.56 14.54
N LEU A 168 8.69 -6.41 13.95
CA LEU A 168 9.14 -6.03 12.62
C LEU A 168 10.64 -5.72 12.64
N SER A 169 11.32 -6.00 11.52
CA SER A 169 12.64 -5.42 11.29
C SER A 169 12.55 -3.89 11.20
N PRO A 170 13.65 -3.15 11.44
CA PRO A 170 13.65 -1.70 11.33
C PRO A 170 13.16 -1.19 9.96
N THR A 171 13.56 -1.86 8.89
CA THR A 171 13.17 -1.52 7.52
C THR A 171 11.67 -1.73 7.28
N GLU A 172 11.10 -2.85 7.74
CA GLU A 172 9.66 -3.11 7.63
C GLU A 172 8.84 -2.07 8.41
N ALA A 173 9.29 -1.71 9.61
CA ALA A 173 8.62 -0.72 10.44
C ALA A 173 8.66 0.68 9.80
N GLN A 174 9.82 1.08 9.29
CA GLN A 174 10.01 2.33 8.54
C GLN A 174 9.07 2.39 7.32
N GLN A 175 9.06 1.35 6.49
CA GLN A 175 8.23 1.33 5.29
C GLN A 175 6.74 1.40 5.62
N LEU A 176 6.29 0.71 6.67
CA LEU A 176 4.91 0.74 7.11
C LEU A 176 4.50 2.11 7.66
N ARG A 177 5.38 2.77 8.45
CA ARG A 177 5.16 4.15 8.91
C ARG A 177 5.01 5.11 7.72
N LEU A 178 5.94 5.07 6.78
CA LEU A 178 5.92 5.93 5.59
C LEU A 178 4.64 5.72 4.77
N ALA A 179 4.19 4.47 4.59
CA ALA A 179 2.94 4.18 3.89
C ALA A 179 1.70 4.72 4.63
N ILE A 180 1.67 4.64 5.97
CA ILE A 180 0.58 5.21 6.78
C ILE A 180 0.58 6.74 6.69
N VAL A 181 1.74 7.37 6.87
CA VAL A 181 1.91 8.83 6.81
C VAL A 181 1.49 9.36 5.46
N TRP A 182 1.89 8.71 4.37
CA TRP A 182 1.48 9.09 3.02
C TRP A 182 -0.04 9.08 2.87
N GLN A 183 -0.69 7.95 3.20
CA GLN A 183 -2.14 7.85 3.03
C GLN A 183 -2.90 8.88 3.88
N ASP A 184 -2.48 9.08 5.12
CA ASP A 184 -3.10 10.04 6.02
C ASP A 184 -2.87 11.49 5.55
N ALA A 185 -1.67 11.81 5.02
CA ALA A 185 -1.37 13.11 4.41
C ALA A 185 -2.30 13.43 3.24
N LEU A 186 -2.43 12.50 2.30
CA LEU A 186 -3.27 12.66 1.12
C LEU A 186 -4.72 12.97 1.51
N LEU A 187 -5.29 12.15 2.41
CA LEU A 187 -6.66 12.35 2.84
C LEU A 187 -6.84 13.63 3.66
N SER A 188 -5.86 13.96 4.51
CA SER A 188 -5.89 15.16 5.36
C SER A 188 -5.91 16.43 4.53
N LEU A 189 -5.07 16.50 3.50
CA LEU A 189 -5.06 17.58 2.52
C LEU A 189 -6.38 17.65 1.75
N ALA A 190 -6.89 16.51 1.28
CA ALA A 190 -8.15 16.44 0.53
C ALA A 190 -9.36 16.91 1.36
N PHE A 191 -9.33 16.72 2.68
CA PHE A 191 -10.43 17.10 3.58
C PHE A 191 -10.20 18.39 4.36
N ASP A 192 -9.06 19.06 4.16
CA ASP A 192 -8.64 20.22 4.94
C ASP A 192 -8.69 19.93 6.45
N ARG A 193 -8.06 18.82 6.86
CA ARG A 193 -7.99 18.34 8.24
C ARG A 193 -6.54 18.17 8.68
N PRO A 194 -6.26 18.32 9.99
CA PRO A 194 -4.95 17.96 10.52
C PRO A 194 -4.75 16.43 10.41
N PRO A 195 -3.55 15.98 10.04
CA PRO A 195 -3.22 14.55 9.96
C PRO A 195 -3.24 13.86 11.32
N ALA A 196 -3.73 12.61 11.36
CA ALA A 196 -3.81 11.80 12.55
C ALA A 196 -2.49 11.08 12.87
N SER A 197 -1.68 10.77 11.86
CA SER A 197 -0.48 9.93 11.92
C SER A 197 0.79 10.67 12.33
N HIS A 198 0.69 11.89 12.86
CA HIS A 198 1.83 12.74 13.22
C HIS A 198 2.87 12.10 14.16
N GLU A 199 2.49 11.13 15.00
CA GLU A 199 3.44 10.41 15.85
C GLU A 199 4.37 9.48 15.04
N MET A 200 3.95 9.05 13.85
CA MET A 200 4.72 8.19 12.94
C MET A 200 5.49 8.97 11.87
N ASP A 201 5.31 10.29 11.81
CA ASP A 201 6.03 11.17 10.88
C ASP A 201 7.42 11.49 11.45
N LEU A 202 8.38 10.59 11.19
CA LEU A 202 9.74 10.67 11.71
C LEU A 202 10.70 11.13 10.62
N GLU A 203 11.40 12.24 10.85
CA GLU A 203 12.43 12.73 9.91
C GLU A 203 13.58 11.73 9.74
N SER A 204 13.85 10.89 10.76
CA SER A 204 14.84 9.80 10.68
C SER A 204 14.47 8.69 9.70
N ASP A 205 13.20 8.59 9.30
CA ASP A 205 12.75 7.63 8.28
C ASP A 205 12.98 8.16 6.85
N LEU A 206 13.39 9.42 6.69
CA LEU A 206 13.61 10.07 5.40
C LEU A 206 15.11 10.09 5.06
N PRO A 207 15.48 10.00 3.77
CA PRO A 207 16.86 10.22 3.35
C PRO A 207 17.25 11.68 3.54
N ALA A 208 18.53 11.94 3.84
CA ALA A 208 19.05 13.29 3.92
C ALA A 208 18.94 14.00 2.55
N LEU A 209 18.55 15.28 2.59
CA LEU A 209 18.52 16.15 1.40
C LEU A 209 19.94 16.58 1.03
N ILE A 210 20.22 16.73 -0.27
CA ILE A 210 21.55 17.10 -0.80
C ILE A 210 22.02 18.44 -0.24
N SER A 211 21.10 19.39 -0.02
CA SER A 211 21.43 20.69 0.58
C SER A 211 21.96 20.58 2.02
N LEU A 212 21.59 19.51 2.73
CA LEU A 212 22.00 19.24 4.11
C LEU A 212 23.24 18.35 4.16
N ASP A 213 23.40 17.45 3.19
CA ASP A 213 24.58 16.60 3.01
C ASP A 213 24.92 16.47 1.52
N PRO A 214 25.94 17.19 1.01
CA PRO A 214 26.34 17.13 -0.39
C PRO A 214 26.82 15.76 -0.87
N SER A 215 27.09 14.81 0.03
CA SER A 215 27.42 13.43 -0.32
C SER A 215 26.20 12.54 -0.56
N SER A 216 24.99 13.03 -0.23
CA SER A 216 23.74 12.33 -0.43
C SER A 216 23.40 12.16 -1.92
N GLN A 217 22.74 11.06 -2.23
CA GLN A 217 22.22 10.79 -3.58
C GLN A 217 20.93 11.58 -3.82
N PRO A 218 20.58 11.88 -5.07
CA PRO A 218 19.26 12.40 -5.41
C PRO A 218 18.16 11.46 -4.93
N ILE A 219 17.07 12.04 -4.42
CA ILE A 219 15.95 11.28 -3.88
C ILE A 219 15.06 10.76 -5.00
N ASP A 220 14.69 9.47 -4.94
CA ASP A 220 13.78 8.84 -5.90
C ASP A 220 12.33 9.30 -5.73
N TYR A 221 11.42 8.85 -6.62
CA TYR A 221 10.01 9.23 -6.56
C TYR A 221 9.36 8.90 -5.21
N ARG A 222 9.60 7.71 -4.67
CA ARG A 222 9.04 7.29 -3.39
C ARG A 222 9.52 8.20 -2.26
N GLN A 223 10.82 8.44 -2.20
CA GLN A 223 11.46 9.30 -1.20
C GLN A 223 10.99 10.75 -1.34
N ALA A 224 10.83 11.24 -2.56
CA ALA A 224 10.29 12.56 -2.85
C ALA A 224 8.86 12.70 -2.33
N MET A 225 8.00 11.70 -2.54
CA MET A 225 6.64 11.71 -2.02
C MET A 225 6.59 11.64 -0.50
N ASN A 226 7.45 10.82 0.13
CA ASN A 226 7.57 10.79 1.59
C ASN A 226 7.99 12.15 2.17
N TRP A 227 8.96 12.81 1.55
CA TRP A 227 9.36 14.17 1.91
C TRP A 227 8.22 15.18 1.74
N LEU A 228 7.45 15.09 0.65
CA LEU A 228 6.29 15.97 0.43
C LEU A 228 5.23 15.79 1.53
N CYS A 229 4.97 14.55 1.96
CA CYS A 229 4.07 14.28 3.09
C CYS A 229 4.61 14.86 4.40
N HIS A 230 5.91 14.70 4.67
CA HIS A 230 6.56 15.28 5.85
C HIS A 230 6.48 16.82 5.88
N LEU A 231 6.80 17.47 4.77
CA LEU A 231 6.70 18.93 4.64
C LEU A 231 5.26 19.40 4.80
N SER A 232 4.29 18.64 4.27
CA SER A 232 2.87 18.91 4.49
C SER A 232 2.54 18.88 5.97
N PHE A 233 3.01 17.89 6.74
CA PHE A 233 2.76 17.80 8.19
C PHE A 233 3.44 18.92 8.98
N ARG A 234 4.64 19.32 8.54
CA ARG A 234 5.46 20.37 9.16
C ARG A 234 4.83 21.76 8.99
N HIS A 235 4.26 22.04 7.81
CA HIS A 235 3.78 23.36 7.46
C HIS A 235 2.25 23.54 7.51
N LEU A 236 1.47 22.46 7.41
CA LEU A 236 0.02 22.56 7.52
C LEU A 236 -0.37 22.91 8.97
N PRO A 237 -1.08 24.04 9.20
CA PRO A 237 -1.40 24.48 10.54
C PRO A 237 -2.24 23.46 11.30
N ARG A 238 -1.72 22.99 12.45
CA ARG A 238 -2.50 22.16 13.39
C ARG A 238 -3.48 22.99 14.22
N LEU A 239 -3.24 24.30 14.34
CA LEU A 239 -3.99 25.28 15.15
C LEU A 239 -3.97 26.66 14.47
N PRO A 240 -4.89 27.59 14.84
CA PRO A 240 -4.88 28.98 14.36
C PRO A 240 -3.54 29.65 14.66
N GLN A 241 -2.90 30.21 13.63
CA GLN A 241 -1.53 30.73 13.72
C GLN A 241 -1.45 32.13 14.35
N THR A 242 -0.47 32.35 15.23
CA THR A 242 -0.18 33.66 15.84
C THR A 242 0.90 34.46 15.10
N GLU A 243 1.73 33.84 14.26
CA GLU A 243 2.89 34.48 13.59
C GLU A 243 3.08 33.97 12.13
N PRO A 244 2.33 34.51 11.14
CA PRO A 244 2.29 33.96 9.79
C PRO A 244 3.57 34.20 8.95
N VAL A 245 4.29 35.32 9.13
CA VAL A 245 5.36 35.73 8.21
C VAL A 245 6.63 34.87 8.32
N ARG A 246 7.09 34.55 9.54
CA ARG A 246 8.27 33.68 9.75
C ARG A 246 8.04 32.25 9.26
N ASN A 247 6.78 31.85 9.12
CA ASN A 247 6.40 30.52 8.67
C ASN A 247 6.62 30.35 7.16
N TYR A 248 6.36 31.39 6.36
CA TYR A 248 6.53 31.32 4.90
C TYR A 248 7.99 31.26 4.46
N SER A 249 8.90 32.05 5.06
CA SER A 249 10.33 31.98 4.69
C SER A 249 10.91 30.59 4.92
N ARG A 250 10.52 29.94 6.03
CA ARG A 250 10.94 28.57 6.33
C ARG A 250 10.33 27.56 5.37
N LEU A 251 9.04 27.70 5.06
CA LEU A 251 8.36 26.88 4.05
C LEU A 251 9.11 26.94 2.72
N PHE A 252 9.36 28.13 2.18
CA PHE A 252 10.06 28.25 0.89
C PHE A 252 11.46 27.64 0.95
N HIS A 253 12.20 27.88 2.03
CA HIS A 253 13.53 27.28 2.20
C HIS A 253 13.52 25.74 2.23
N ASP A 254 12.57 25.14 2.96
CA ASP A 254 12.45 23.69 3.05
C ASP A 254 12.06 23.09 1.67
N PHE A 255 11.21 23.77 0.90
CA PHE A 255 10.86 23.38 -0.47
C PHE A 255 12.01 23.57 -1.48
N ASP A 256 12.82 24.63 -1.38
CA ASP A 256 14.01 24.81 -2.21
C ASP A 256 15.02 23.66 -1.97
N CYS A 257 15.21 23.27 -0.70
CA CYS A 257 16.04 22.12 -0.33
C CYS A 257 15.51 20.81 -0.92
N TYR A 258 14.19 20.60 -0.85
CA TYR A 258 13.51 19.45 -1.43
C TYR A 258 13.70 19.39 -2.95
N GLU A 259 13.36 20.45 -3.67
CA GLU A 259 13.42 20.52 -5.14
C GLU A 259 14.85 20.27 -5.66
N SER A 260 15.85 20.85 -5.00
CA SER A 260 17.26 20.67 -5.37
C SER A 260 17.77 19.23 -5.16
N SER A 261 17.09 18.44 -4.32
CA SER A 261 17.46 17.06 -4.00
C SER A 261 16.78 16.01 -4.88
N LEU A 262 15.74 16.39 -5.64
CA LEU A 262 14.98 15.46 -6.48
C LEU A 262 15.85 14.76 -7.54
N ALA A 263 15.52 13.50 -7.84
CA ALA A 263 16.09 12.81 -8.99
C ALA A 263 15.90 13.61 -10.30
N PRO A 264 16.84 13.51 -11.25
CA PRO A 264 16.86 14.40 -12.41
C PRO A 264 15.58 14.35 -13.26
N HIS A 265 14.96 13.19 -13.42
CA HIS A 265 13.72 13.02 -14.18
C HIS A 265 12.50 13.65 -13.51
N LEU A 266 12.49 13.76 -12.18
CA LEU A 266 11.42 14.44 -11.44
C LEU A 266 11.50 15.97 -11.60
N GLN A 267 12.71 16.51 -11.77
CA GLN A 267 12.90 17.96 -12.00
C GLN A 267 12.53 18.37 -13.44
N ALA A 268 12.83 17.53 -14.43
CA ALA A 268 12.64 17.87 -15.84
C ALA A 268 12.36 16.64 -16.70
N LEU A 269 11.24 16.70 -17.43
CA LEU A 269 10.78 15.62 -18.33
C LEU A 269 11.85 15.16 -19.33
N GLN A 270 12.69 16.06 -19.81
CA GLN A 270 13.73 15.73 -20.80
C GLN A 270 14.84 14.82 -20.23
N ARG A 271 14.90 14.65 -18.90
CA ARG A 271 15.87 13.80 -18.21
C ARG A 271 15.36 12.40 -17.93
N SER A 272 14.10 12.08 -18.29
CA SER A 272 13.56 10.72 -18.18
C SER A 272 14.19 9.79 -19.21
N THR A 273 14.64 8.63 -18.76
CA THR A 273 15.30 7.57 -19.53
C THR A 273 14.48 6.29 -19.64
N SER A 274 13.41 6.16 -18.87
CA SER A 274 12.50 5.02 -18.88
C SER A 274 11.03 5.44 -18.90
N ILE A 275 10.15 4.51 -19.32
CA ILE A 275 8.68 4.73 -19.26
C ILE A 275 8.22 4.93 -17.81
N GLN A 276 8.85 4.23 -16.86
CA GLN A 276 8.55 4.40 -15.44
C GLN A 276 8.87 5.82 -14.97
N GLU A 277 10.05 6.34 -15.31
CA GLU A 277 10.44 7.72 -14.99
C GLU A 277 9.54 8.77 -15.65
N LEU A 278 9.01 8.48 -16.85
CA LEU A 278 7.99 9.33 -17.47
C LEU A 278 6.69 9.31 -16.68
N HIS A 279 6.22 8.14 -16.23
CA HIS A 279 5.01 8.07 -15.41
C HIS A 279 5.19 8.78 -14.06
N GLU A 280 6.34 8.61 -13.41
CA GLU A 280 6.66 9.29 -12.15
C GLU A 280 6.69 10.81 -12.30
N HIS A 281 7.19 11.34 -13.42
CA HIS A 281 7.19 12.78 -13.67
C HIS A 281 5.78 13.37 -13.85
N TYR A 282 4.83 12.59 -14.40
CA TYR A 282 3.46 13.04 -14.63
C TYR A 282 2.49 12.76 -13.47
N SER A 283 2.95 12.03 -12.45
CA SER A 283 2.13 11.67 -11.28
C SER A 283 1.99 12.86 -10.33
#